data_AF-A0A0N0V1J2-F1
#
_entry.id   AF-A0A0N0V1J2-F1
#
_cell.length_a   1.000
_cell.length_b   1.000
_cell.length_c   1.000
_cell.angle_alpha   90.00
_cell.angle_beta   90.00
_cell.angle_gamma   90.00
#
_symmetry.space_group_name_H-M   'P 1'
#
loop_
_entity.id
_entity.type
_entity.pdbx_description
1 polymer ?
#
loop_
_entity_poly.entity_id
_entity_poly.type
_entity_poly.pdbx_seq_one_letter_code
_entity_poly.pdbx_strand_id
1 'polypeptide(L)'
;MKKSLSKDKLLLIEQFVSFYKKIPHKTFELIKKEVDMTGYAETISDYYIQEGEEKGKREGEIKATLSIIDNLLDKGDIDWSFITNSTGIDQQQYNQMQLEYQQLSVSQLH
;
A
#
# COMPACT_ATOMS: atom_id res chain seq x y z
N MET A 1 21.67 -0.13 24.50
CA MET A 1 21.24 0.97 23.60
C MET A 1 21.44 0.52 22.16
N LYS A 2 20.36 0.38 21.36
CA LYS A 2 20.51 0.19 19.91
C LYS A 2 21.17 1.47 19.37
N LYS A 3 22.41 1.37 18.87
CA LYS A 3 23.07 2.50 18.18
C LYS A 3 22.16 2.90 17.02
N SER A 4 21.57 4.09 17.05
CA SER A 4 20.83 4.57 15.90
C SER A 4 21.80 4.68 14.72
N LEU A 5 21.41 4.16 13.56
CA LEU A 5 22.17 4.38 12.34
C LEU A 5 22.21 5.89 12.06
N SER A 6 23.37 6.39 11.63
CA SER A 6 23.48 7.79 11.20
C SER A 6 22.56 8.04 10.01
N LYS A 7 22.10 9.28 9.84
CA LYS A 7 21.21 9.67 8.73
C LYS A 7 21.75 9.23 7.37
N ASP A 8 23.06 9.36 7.15
CA ASP A 8 23.69 8.96 5.88
C ASP A 8 23.60 7.45 5.63
N LYS A 9 23.68 6.63 6.70
CA LYS A 9 23.54 5.17 6.58
C LYS A 9 22.09 4.77 6.34
N LEU A 10 21.13 5.49 6.92
CA LEU A 10 19.71 5.30 6.63
C LEU A 10 19.40 5.66 5.17
N LEU A 11 19.93 6.79 4.69
CA LEU A 11 19.78 7.21 3.30
C LEU A 11 20.39 6.17 2.33
N LEU A 12 21.55 5.62 2.66
CA LEU A 12 22.18 4.57 1.83
C LEU A 12 21.32 3.30 1.76
N ILE A 13 20.70 2.92 2.89
CA ILE A 13 19.78 1.78 2.96
C ILE A 13 18.52 2.07 2.14
N GLU A 14 17.93 3.26 2.27
CA GLU A 14 16.76 3.67 1.48
C GLU A 14 17.06 3.68 -0.02
N GLN A 15 18.22 4.23 -0.43
CA GLN A 15 18.65 4.23 -1.82
C GLN A 15 18.81 2.80 -2.33
N PHE A 16 19.49 1.93 -1.58
CA PHE A 16 19.68 0.52 -1.94
C PHE A 16 18.34 -0.22 -2.06
N VAL A 17 17.43 -0.04 -1.11
CA VAL A 17 16.07 -0.64 -1.12
C VAL A 17 15.23 -0.11 -2.27
N SER A 18 15.30 1.20 -2.58
CA SER A 18 14.56 1.81 -3.69
C SER A 18 14.95 1.24 -5.05
N PHE A 19 16.20 0.78 -5.20
CA PHE A 19 16.65 0.10 -6.40
C PHE A 19 15.96 -1.26 -6.59
N TYR A 20 15.77 -2.03 -5.52
CA TYR A 20 15.02 -3.30 -5.61
C TYR A 20 13.56 -3.10 -5.99
N LYS A 21 12.92 -2.03 -5.51
CA LYS A 21 11.53 -1.69 -5.88
C LYS A 21 11.32 -1.46 -7.39
N LYS A 22 12.39 -1.11 -8.13
CA LYS A 22 12.34 -0.88 -9.59
C LYS A 22 12.51 -2.16 -10.40
N ILE A 23 12.89 -3.27 -9.77
CA ILE A 23 13.08 -4.55 -10.44
C ILE A 23 11.72 -5.26 -10.53
N PRO A 24 11.28 -5.72 -11.72
CA PRO A 24 10.06 -6.51 -11.82
C PRO A 24 10.11 -7.74 -10.91
N HIS A 25 9.00 -8.05 -10.22
CA HIS A 25 8.93 -9.14 -9.24
C HIS A 25 9.46 -10.49 -9.79
N LYS A 26 9.12 -10.82 -11.05
CA LYS A 26 9.63 -12.03 -11.74
C LYS A 26 11.16 -12.04 -11.87
N THR A 27 11.77 -10.90 -12.13
CA THR A 27 13.23 -10.76 -12.23
C THR A 27 13.89 -10.85 -10.85
N PHE A 28 13.25 -10.29 -9.82
CA PHE A 28 13.72 -10.39 -8.45
C PHE A 28 13.74 -11.84 -7.93
N GLU A 29 12.69 -12.62 -8.21
CA GLU A 29 12.62 -14.04 -7.85
C GLU A 29 13.71 -14.88 -8.54
N LEU A 30 14.02 -14.57 -9.81
CA LEU A 30 15.12 -15.23 -10.52
C LEU A 30 16.47 -14.92 -9.87
N ILE A 31 16.71 -13.65 -9.53
CA ILE A 31 17.94 -13.23 -8.84
C ILE A 31 18.05 -13.94 -7.49
N LYS A 32 16.99 -13.92 -6.64
CA LYS A 32 16.99 -14.60 -5.33
C LYS A 32 17.41 -16.06 -5.44
N LYS A 33 16.89 -16.77 -6.44
CA LYS A 33 17.20 -18.17 -6.71
C LYS A 33 18.63 -18.38 -7.18
N GLU A 34 19.15 -17.50 -8.05
CA GLU A 34 20.48 -17.64 -8.66
C GLU A 34 21.61 -17.34 -7.67
N VAL A 35 21.44 -16.34 -6.80
CA VAL A 35 22.48 -15.94 -5.83
C VAL A 35 22.36 -16.63 -4.47
N ASP A 36 21.55 -17.69 -4.36
CA ASP A 36 21.22 -18.40 -3.10
C ASP A 36 20.94 -17.42 -1.93
N MET A 37 20.28 -16.30 -2.27
CA MET A 37 19.91 -15.28 -1.29
C MET A 37 18.70 -15.69 -0.46
N THR A 38 18.19 -16.90 -0.66
CA THR A 38 17.08 -17.51 0.07
C THR A 38 17.23 -17.36 1.59
N GLY A 39 18.45 -17.37 2.14
CA GLY A 39 18.70 -17.18 3.58
C GLY A 39 18.96 -15.74 4.07
N TYR A 40 19.23 -14.78 3.17
CA TYR A 40 19.62 -13.39 3.53
C TYR A 40 18.68 -12.30 2.97
N ALA A 41 17.95 -12.57 1.89
CA ALA A 41 16.97 -11.65 1.28
C ALA A 41 15.63 -11.62 2.02
N GLU A 42 15.35 -12.61 2.87
CA GLU A 42 14.10 -12.71 3.65
C GLU A 42 13.87 -11.53 4.60
N THR A 43 14.87 -10.70 4.89
CA THR A 43 14.80 -9.80 6.06
C THR A 43 14.45 -8.34 5.75
N ILE A 44 14.70 -7.82 4.54
CA ILE A 44 14.46 -6.40 4.22
C ILE A 44 13.76 -6.23 2.87
N SER A 45 14.30 -6.83 1.80
CA SER A 45 13.67 -6.73 0.48
C SER A 45 12.28 -7.36 0.47
N ASP A 46 12.15 -8.56 1.07
CA ASP A 46 10.86 -9.24 1.20
C ASP A 46 9.87 -8.44 2.05
N TYR A 47 10.32 -7.81 3.14
CA TYR A 47 9.50 -6.91 3.95
C TYR A 47 8.93 -5.74 3.13
N TYR A 48 9.74 -5.06 2.31
CA TYR A 48 9.28 -3.93 1.51
C TYR A 48 8.44 -4.34 0.30
N ILE A 49 8.68 -5.52 -0.27
CA ILE A 49 7.82 -6.10 -1.31
C ILE A 49 6.46 -6.42 -0.71
N GLN A 50 6.42 -7.14 0.42
CA GLN A 50 5.20 -7.45 1.13
C GLN A 50 4.46 -6.19 1.59
N GLU A 51 5.18 -5.21 2.15
CA GLU A 51 4.59 -3.91 2.54
C GLU A 51 3.98 -3.20 1.31
N GLY A 52 4.65 -3.26 0.16
CA GLY A 52 4.14 -2.72 -1.10
C GLY A 52 2.88 -3.43 -1.59
N GLU A 53 2.86 -4.77 -1.55
CA GLU A 53 1.70 -5.59 -1.92
C GLU A 53 0.51 -5.35 -0.97
N GLU A 54 0.75 -5.29 0.33
CA GLU A 54 -0.27 -4.99 1.34
C GLU A 54 -0.85 -3.58 1.15
N LYS A 55 0.01 -2.57 0.89
CA LYS A 55 -0.43 -1.22 0.56
C LYS A 55 -1.26 -1.19 -0.72
N GLY A 56 -0.81 -1.85 -1.78
CA GLY A 56 -1.53 -1.92 -3.06
C GLY A 56 -2.88 -2.64 -2.93
N LYS A 57 -2.94 -3.72 -2.16
CA LYS A 57 -4.19 -4.42 -1.85
C LYS A 57 -5.16 -3.53 -1.09
N ARG A 58 -4.69 -2.85 -0.03
CA ARG A 58 -5.50 -1.92 0.76
C ARG A 58 -6.02 -0.76 -0.09
N GLU A 59 -5.15 -0.17 -0.91
CA GLU A 59 -5.55 0.88 -1.86
C GLU A 59 -6.65 0.39 -2.82
N GLY A 60 -6.50 -0.81 -3.39
CA GLY A 60 -7.49 -1.42 -4.27
C GLY A 60 -8.85 -1.67 -3.59
N GLU A 61 -8.83 -2.18 -2.36
CA GLU A 61 -10.04 -2.42 -1.55
C GLU A 61 -10.77 -1.11 -1.21
N ILE A 62 -10.02 -0.08 -0.79
CA ILE A 62 -10.58 1.25 -0.51
C ILE A 62 -11.17 1.85 -1.78
N LYS A 63 -10.44 1.82 -2.90
CA LYS A 63 -10.91 2.35 -4.19
C LYS A 63 -12.20 1.67 -4.67
N ALA A 64 -12.26 0.34 -4.58
CA ALA A 64 -13.45 -0.41 -4.97
C ALA A 64 -14.66 -0.02 -4.12
N THR A 65 -14.45 0.09 -2.80
CA THR A 65 -15.51 0.46 -1.86
C THR A 65 -16.00 1.90 -2.06
N LEU A 66 -15.08 2.85 -2.23
CA LEU A 66 -15.43 4.24 -2.56
C LEU A 66 -16.23 4.30 -3.86
N SER A 67 -15.78 3.61 -4.91
CA SER A 67 -16.49 3.59 -6.20
C SER A 67 -17.91 3.01 -6.09
N ILE A 68 -18.14 2.00 -5.26
CA ILE A 68 -19.50 1.47 -5.01
C ILE A 68 -20.37 2.54 -4.35
N ILE A 69 -19.86 3.23 -3.32
CA ILE A 69 -20.61 4.25 -2.59
C ILE A 69 -20.87 5.49 -3.47
N ASP A 70 -19.89 5.93 -4.25
CA ASP A 70 -20.02 7.04 -5.21
C ASP A 70 -21.14 6.75 -6.23
N ASN A 71 -21.16 5.54 -6.79
CA ASN A 71 -22.22 5.11 -7.71
C ASN A 71 -23.62 5.05 -7.05
N LEU A 72 -23.70 4.88 -5.74
CA LEU A 72 -24.97 4.94 -5.00
C LEU A 72 -25.40 6.38 -4.76
N LEU A 73 -24.46 7.25 -4.36
CA LEU A 73 -24.71 8.68 -4.15
C LEU A 73 -25.14 9.38 -5.46
N ASP A 74 -24.53 9.03 -6.59
CA ASP A 74 -24.85 9.59 -7.91
C ASP A 74 -26.29 9.29 -8.37
N LYS A 75 -26.96 8.31 -7.77
CA LYS A 75 -28.37 7.98 -8.07
C LYS A 75 -29.38 8.93 -7.43
N GLY A 76 -28.92 9.92 -6.66
CA GLY A 76 -29.70 11.09 -6.20
C GLY A 76 -30.72 10.82 -5.08
N ASP A 77 -31.37 9.66 -5.08
CA ASP A 77 -32.43 9.29 -4.13
C ASP A 77 -31.99 8.32 -3.03
N ILE A 78 -30.67 8.08 -2.90
CA ILE A 78 -30.12 7.16 -1.91
C ILE A 78 -29.62 7.94 -0.69
N ASP A 79 -30.18 7.64 0.48
CA ASP A 79 -29.73 8.21 1.74
C ASP A 79 -28.60 7.40 2.39
N TRP A 80 -27.95 7.99 3.40
CA TRP A 80 -26.89 7.33 4.15
C TRP A 80 -27.37 6.14 4.98
N SER A 81 -28.66 6.06 5.31
CA SER A 81 -29.21 4.90 6.00
C SER A 81 -29.18 3.66 5.09
N PHE A 82 -29.61 3.82 3.83
CA PHE A 82 -29.57 2.78 2.82
C PHE A 82 -28.13 2.34 2.51
N ILE A 83 -27.21 3.30 2.36
CA ILE A 83 -25.79 3.01 2.13
C ILE A 83 -25.22 2.19 3.30
N THR A 84 -25.39 2.68 4.54
CA THR A 84 -24.89 2.00 5.74
C THR A 84 -25.46 0.60 5.87
N ASN A 85 -26.76 0.41 5.59
CA ASN A 85 -27.38 -0.92 5.63
C ASN A 85 -26.85 -1.87 4.54
N SER A 86 -26.47 -1.35 3.38
CA SER A 86 -26.03 -2.15 2.23
C SER A 86 -24.53 -2.48 2.25
N THR A 87 -23.70 -1.57 2.78
CA THR A 87 -22.24 -1.68 2.75
C THR A 87 -21.62 -1.85 4.15
N GLY A 88 -22.38 -1.58 5.22
CA GLY A 88 -21.86 -1.50 6.58
C GLY A 88 -21.03 -0.24 6.85
N ILE A 89 -21.01 0.72 5.92
CA ILE A 89 -20.15 1.92 5.98
C ILE A 89 -21.02 3.16 6.12
N ASP A 90 -20.78 3.92 7.19
CA ASP A 90 -21.41 5.21 7.43
C ASP A 90 -20.67 6.37 6.76
N GLN A 91 -21.27 7.56 6.83
CA GLN A 91 -20.70 8.77 6.21
C GLN A 91 -19.32 9.14 6.77
N GLN A 92 -19.10 8.96 8.07
CA GLN A 92 -17.83 9.29 8.70
C GLN A 92 -16.73 8.34 8.23
N GLN A 93 -17.03 7.04 8.17
CA GLN A 93 -16.14 6.00 7.67
C GLN A 93 -15.82 6.23 6.19
N TYR A 94 -16.82 6.57 5.36
CA TYR A 94 -16.59 6.92 3.96
C TYR A 94 -15.65 8.13 3.81
N ASN A 95 -15.88 9.21 4.56
CA ASN A 95 -15.00 10.40 4.54
C ASN A 95 -13.57 10.04 4.99
N GLN A 96 -13.43 9.18 5.99
CA GLN A 96 -12.13 8.70 6.46
C GLN A 96 -11.41 7.88 5.38
N MET A 97 -12.14 7.02 4.67
CA MET A 97 -11.62 6.23 3.55
C MET A 97 -11.19 7.12 2.38
N GLN A 98 -11.91 8.21 2.10
CA GLN A 98 -11.49 9.19 1.09
C GLN A 98 -10.15 9.84 1.46
N LEU A 99 -9.98 10.25 2.72
CA LEU A 99 -8.73 10.82 3.22
C LEU A 99 -7.58 9.81 3.16
N GLU A 100 -7.83 8.57 3.57
CA GLU A 100 -6.85 7.49 3.52
C GLU A 100 -6.42 7.20 2.06
N TYR A 101 -7.36 7.12 1.13
CA TYR A 101 -7.07 6.90 -0.29
C TYR A 101 -6.20 8.01 -0.88
N GLN A 102 -6.46 9.28 -0.54
CA GLN A 102 -5.63 10.40 -0.95
C GLN A 102 -4.20 10.29 -0.39
N GLN A 103 -4.04 9.87 0.86
CA GLN A 103 -2.71 9.71 1.47
C GLN A 103 -1.92 8.54 0.86
N LEU A 104 -2.59 7.42 0.57
CA LEU A 104 -1.99 6.24 -0.04
C LEU A 104 -1.56 6.50 -1.49
N SER A 105 -2.39 7.20 -2.27
CA SER A 105 -2.09 7.55 -3.67
C SER A 105 -0.97 8.59 -3.82
N VAL A 106 -0.90 9.60 -2.93
CA VAL A 106 0.18 10.61 -2.95
C VAL A 106 1.54 10.00 -2.57
N SER A 107 1.56 8.98 -1.71
CA SER A 107 2.78 8.28 -1.28
C SER A 107 3.48 7.50 -2.41
N GLN A 108 2.85 7.35 -3.58
CA GLN A 108 3.43 6.69 -4.76
C GLN A 108 4.15 7.64 -5.74
N LEU A 109 4.08 8.97 -5.52
CA LEU A 109 4.66 9.99 -6.40
C LEU A 109 6.06 10.50 -5.97
N HIS A 110 6.66 9.95 -4.92
CA HIS A 110 8.00 10.29 -4.40
C HIS A 110 8.94 9.09 -4.45
#